data_AF-A0A0R1KIW8-F1
#
_entry.id   AF-A0A0R1KIW8-F1
#
_cell.length_a   1.000
_cell.length_b   1.000
_cell.length_c   1.000
_cell.angle_alpha   90.00
_cell.angle_beta   90.00
_cell.angle_gamma   90.00
#
_symmetry.space_group_name_H-M   'P 1'
#
loop_
_entity.id
_entity.type
_entity.pdbx_description
1 polymer ?
#
loop_
_entity_poly.entity_id
_entity_poly.type
_entity_poly.pdbx_seq_one_letter_code
_entity_poly.pdbx_strand_id
1 'polypeptide(L)'
;MFTTMFWILAIWFVVNAIWMYVKRDDQQLQKALGWVNVVAVIAGFWTYFGVSQVAGIDTWFNILNYVNIVLAATQLYLGYRNGHSVKHA
;
A
#
# COMPACT_ATOMS: atom_id res chain seq x y z
N MET A 1 -5.74 -13.76 15.04
CA MET A 1 -4.50 -13.07 14.59
C MET A 1 -4.54 -12.79 13.09
N PHE A 2 -4.67 -13.81 12.23
CA PHE A 2 -4.80 -13.64 10.77
C PHE A 2 -6.00 -12.74 10.36
N THR A 3 -7.21 -13.03 10.87
CA THR A 3 -8.41 -12.22 10.62
C THR A 3 -8.28 -10.78 11.13
N THR A 4 -7.65 -10.56 12.28
CA THR A 4 -7.43 -9.21 12.82
C THR A 4 -6.49 -8.41 11.94
N MET A 5 -5.38 -9.01 11.50
CA MET A 5 -4.43 -8.36 10.60
C MET A 5 -5.05 -8.09 9.22
N PHE A 6 -5.89 -8.99 8.73
CA PHE A 6 -6.67 -8.77 7.49
C PHE A 6 -7.46 -7.47 7.57
N TRP A 7 -8.25 -7.28 8.63
CA TRP A 7 -9.05 -6.08 8.80
C TRP A 7 -8.19 -4.83 9.01
N ILE A 8 -7.06 -4.93 9.71
CA ILE A 8 -6.11 -3.82 9.84
C ILE A 8 -5.57 -3.39 8.47
N LEU A 9 -5.11 -4.34 7.65
CA LEU A 9 -4.59 -4.07 6.31
C LEU A 9 -5.68 -3.58 5.35
N ALA A 10 -6.89 -4.13 5.45
CA ALA A 10 -8.03 -3.71 4.65
C ALA A 10 -8.45 -2.28 4.97
N ILE A 11 -8.56 -1.93 6.26
CA ILE A 11 -8.89 -0.56 6.69
C ILE A 11 -7.75 0.39 6.30
N TRP A 12 -6.49 -0.01 6.52
CA TRP A 12 -5.33 0.77 6.10
C TRP A 12 -5.36 1.07 4.61
N PHE A 13 -5.62 0.05 3.79
CA PHE A 13 -5.77 0.18 2.35
C PHE A 13 -6.84 1.21 1.96
N VAL A 14 -8.04 1.14 2.57
CA VAL A 14 -9.13 2.07 2.28
C VAL A 14 -8.75 3.50 2.65
N VAL A 15 -8.19 3.71 3.84
CA VAL A 15 -7.74 5.04 4.29
C VAL A 15 -6.65 5.57 3.36
N ASN A 16 -5.68 4.75 2.98
CA ASN A 16 -4.57 5.14 2.13
C ASN A 16 -5.03 5.46 0.70
N ALA A 17 -5.97 4.69 0.15
CA ALA A 17 -6.59 4.97 -1.14
C ALA A 17 -7.35 6.31 -1.15
N ILE A 18 -8.11 6.61 -0.09
CA ILE A 18 -8.80 7.90 0.07
C ILE A 18 -7.77 9.04 0.18
N TRP A 19 -6.74 8.89 1.01
CA TRP A 19 -5.69 9.89 1.15
C TRP A 19 -4.95 10.16 -0.16
N MET A 20 -4.65 9.11 -0.93
CA MET A 20 -4.05 9.25 -2.26
C MET A 20 -4.93 10.10 -3.18
N TYR A 21 -6.25 9.92 -3.13
CA TYR A 21 -7.19 10.67 -3.97
C TYR A 21 -7.31 12.13 -3.53
N VAL A 22 -7.34 12.40 -2.22
CA VAL A 22 -7.49 13.76 -1.65
C VAL A 22 -6.20 14.58 -1.77
N LYS A 23 -5.03 13.97 -1.58
CA LYS A 23 -3.72 14.65 -1.56
C LYS A 23 -2.88 14.29 -2.78
N ARG A 24 -3.51 14.16 -3.96
CA ARG A 24 -2.84 13.70 -5.19
C ARG A 24 -1.70 14.63 -5.65
N ASP A 25 -1.79 15.91 -5.33
CA ASP A 25 -0.82 16.93 -5.78
C ASP A 25 0.40 17.09 -4.85
N ASP A 26 0.35 16.52 -3.64
CA ASP A 26 1.45 16.61 -2.67
C ASP A 26 2.43 15.45 -2.85
N GLN A 27 3.48 15.69 -3.63
CA GLN A 27 4.43 14.64 -4.02
C GLN A 27 5.26 14.09 -2.86
N GLN A 28 5.60 14.93 -1.89
CA GLN A 28 6.37 14.50 -0.73
C GLN A 28 5.52 13.58 0.16
N LEU A 29 4.24 13.93 0.31
CA LEU A 29 3.28 13.10 1.01
C LEU A 29 3.02 11.77 0.28
N GLN A 30 2.84 11.79 -1.06
CA GLN A 30 2.66 10.58 -1.87
C GLN A 30 3.86 9.63 -1.78
N LYS A 31 5.08 10.18 -1.76
CA LYS A 31 6.30 9.40 -1.57
C LYS A 31 6.36 8.77 -0.18
N ALA A 32 6.07 9.53 0.87
CA ALA A 32 6.05 9.01 2.24
C ALA A 32 4.97 7.94 2.42
N LEU A 33 3.74 8.20 1.98
CA LEU A 33 2.63 7.24 2.03
C LEU A 33 2.92 5.99 1.21
N GLY A 34 3.54 6.13 0.03
CA GLY A 34 3.97 5.01 -0.80
C GLY A 34 4.94 4.08 -0.07
N TRP A 35 5.94 4.64 0.62
CA TRP A 35 6.87 3.85 1.44
C TRP A 35 6.19 3.20 2.65
N VAL A 36 5.28 3.90 3.33
CA VAL A 36 4.49 3.28 4.40
C VAL A 36 3.64 2.13 3.84
N ASN A 37 3.09 2.28 2.63
CA ASN A 37 2.32 1.22 1.99
C ASN A 37 3.20 0.02 1.61
N VAL A 38 4.45 0.23 1.22
CA VAL A 38 5.43 -0.86 1.02
C VAL A 38 5.67 -1.63 2.33
N VAL A 39 5.82 -0.94 3.46
CA VAL A 39 5.96 -1.61 4.77
C VAL A 39 4.70 -2.41 5.11
N ALA A 40 3.51 -1.86 4.85
CA ALA A 40 2.24 -2.55 5.06
C ALA A 40 2.12 -3.82 4.19
N VAL A 41 2.56 -3.79 2.93
CA VAL A 41 2.65 -4.96 2.05
C VAL A 41 3.57 -6.03 2.64
N ILE A 42 4.77 -5.64 3.10
CA ILE A 42 5.74 -6.58 3.69
C ILE A 42 5.13 -7.24 4.94
N ALA A 43 4.49 -6.47 5.82
CA ALA A 43 3.79 -6.99 6.99
C ALA A 43 2.61 -7.91 6.62
N GLY A 44 1.90 -7.59 5.53
CA GLY A 44 0.84 -8.41 4.96
C GLY A 44 1.37 -9.77 4.51
N PHE A 45 2.38 -9.80 3.65
CA PHE A 45 3.00 -11.06 3.20
C PHE A 45 3.59 -11.85 4.36
N TRP A 46 4.24 -11.19 5.32
CA TRP A 46 4.74 -11.85 6.52
C TRP A 46 3.62 -12.54 7.29
N THR A 47 2.47 -11.89 7.44
CA THR A 47 1.31 -12.48 8.13
C THR A 47 0.68 -13.61 7.33
N TYR A 48 0.70 -13.54 5.99
CA TYR A 48 0.16 -14.58 5.13
C TYR A 48 0.93 -15.90 5.23
N PHE A 49 2.26 -15.83 5.35
CA PHE A 49 3.14 -17.01 5.45
C PHE A 49 3.48 -17.41 6.89
N GLY A 50 3.47 -16.47 7.83
CA GLY A 50 3.90 -16.69 9.22
C GLY A 50 2.78 -17.08 10.20
N VAL A 51 1.50 -17.08 9.78
CA VAL A 51 0.36 -17.37 10.66
C VAL A 51 -0.58 -18.38 10.02
N SER A 52 -1.19 -19.24 10.83
CA SER A 52 -2.21 -20.19 10.38
C SER A 52 -3.35 -19.49 9.64
N GLN A 53 -3.55 -19.87 8.39
CA GLN A 53 -4.52 -19.27 7.49
C GLN A 53 -5.94 -19.72 7.85
N VAL A 54 -6.91 -18.83 7.67
CA VAL A 54 -8.33 -19.11 7.87
C VAL A 54 -8.99 -19.34 6.52
N ALA A 55 -9.53 -20.55 6.32
CA ALA A 55 -10.24 -20.93 5.11
C ALA A 55 -11.40 -19.94 4.84
N GLY A 56 -11.40 -19.35 3.64
CA GLY A 56 -12.39 -18.37 3.19
C GLY A 56 -11.91 -16.91 3.15
N ILE A 57 -10.96 -16.50 4.01
CA ILE A 57 -10.37 -15.15 4.00
C ILE A 57 -9.00 -15.14 3.33
N ASP A 58 -8.31 -16.29 3.28
CA ASP A 58 -7.04 -16.52 2.57
C ASP A 58 -6.98 -15.80 1.21
N THR A 59 -7.98 -16.05 0.36
CA THR A 59 -7.92 -15.64 -1.04
C THR A 59 -8.08 -14.13 -1.14
N TRP A 60 -8.98 -13.57 -0.32
CA TRP A 60 -9.16 -12.13 -0.18
C TRP A 60 -7.94 -11.43 0.44
N PHE A 61 -7.27 -12.07 1.40
CA PHE A 61 -6.04 -11.57 1.99
C PHE A 61 -4.93 -11.46 0.94
N ASN A 62 -4.78 -12.50 0.11
CA ASN A 62 -3.81 -12.51 -0.97
C ASN A 62 -4.13 -11.43 -2.02
N ILE A 63 -5.40 -11.32 -2.44
CA ILE A 63 -5.86 -10.25 -3.34
C ILE A 63 -5.54 -8.87 -2.77
N LEU A 64 -5.89 -8.60 -1.49
CA LEU A 64 -5.61 -7.31 -0.86
C LEU A 64 -4.11 -7.00 -0.79
N ASN A 65 -3.23 -7.99 -0.58
CA ASN A 65 -1.80 -7.76 -0.62
C ASN A 65 -1.33 -7.33 -2.01
N TYR A 66 -1.80 -7.99 -3.07
CA TYR A 66 -1.47 -7.61 -4.45
C TYR A 66 -2.01 -6.23 -4.82
N VAL A 67 -3.24 -5.89 -4.42
CA VAL A 67 -3.79 -4.55 -4.69
C VAL A 67 -3.01 -3.49 -3.90
N ASN A 68 -2.59 -3.78 -2.65
CA ASN A 68 -1.71 -2.91 -1.89
C ASN A 68 -0.36 -2.66 -2.60
N ILE A 69 0.22 -3.67 -3.25
CA ILE A 69 1.44 -3.50 -4.08
C ILE A 69 1.19 -2.51 -5.21
N VAL A 70 0.13 -2.69 -5.99
CA VAL A 70 -0.19 -1.81 -7.13
C VAL A 70 -0.41 -0.37 -6.66
N LEU A 71 -1.09 -0.20 -5.53
CA LEU A 71 -1.33 1.11 -4.93
C LEU A 71 -0.03 1.75 -4.43
N ALA A 72 0.84 0.99 -3.75
CA ALA A 72 2.16 1.47 -3.34
C ALA A 72 3.02 1.90 -4.54
N ALA A 73 3.06 1.09 -5.61
CA ALA A 73 3.78 1.42 -6.83
C ALA A 73 3.23 2.68 -7.50
N THR A 74 1.91 2.85 -7.53
CA THR A 74 1.27 4.04 -8.10
C THR A 74 1.57 5.29 -7.25
N GLN A 75 1.52 5.20 -5.92
CA GLN A 75 1.85 6.31 -5.02
C GLN A 75 3.31 6.73 -5.13
N LEU A 76 4.23 5.76 -5.18
CA LEU A 76 5.64 6.05 -5.42
C LEU A 76 5.82 6.68 -6.81
N TYR A 77 5.19 6.15 -7.86
CA TYR A 77 5.24 6.75 -9.19
C TYR A 77 4.76 8.20 -9.19
N LEU A 78 3.60 8.49 -8.60
CA LEU A 78 3.09 9.87 -8.48
C LEU A 78 3.98 10.76 -7.59
N GLY A 79 4.60 10.20 -6.55
CA GLY A 79 5.56 10.90 -5.72
C GLY A 79 6.86 11.26 -6.46
N TYR A 80 7.32 10.41 -7.38
CA TYR A 80 8.55 10.62 -8.14
C TYR A 80 8.35 11.31 -9.51
N ARG A 81 7.12 11.38 -10.06
CA ARG A 81 6.88 11.86 -11.45
C ARG A 81 7.32 13.29 -11.76
N ASN A 82 7.27 14.24 -10.82
CA ASN A 82 7.79 15.61 -11.06
C ASN A 82 9.26 15.79 -10.64
N GLY A 83 9.96 14.71 -10.24
CA GLY A 83 11.42 14.75 -10.04
C GLY A 83 12.20 14.91 -11.36
N HIS A 84 11.54 14.77 -12.50
CA HIS A 84 12.08 15.01 -13.85
C HIS A 84 11.80 16.42 -14.38
N SER A 85 11.76 17.45 -13.53
CA SER A 85 12.20 18.76 -14.02
C SER A 85 13.71 18.69 -14.18
N VAL A 86 14.15 18.13 -15.32
CA VAL A 86 15.53 18.22 -15.79
C VAL A 86 15.83 19.70 -15.88
N LYS A 87 16.51 20.24 -14.87
CA LYS A 87 17.14 21.55 -14.97
C LYS A 87 18.18 21.42 -16.07
N HIS A 88 17.81 21.82 -17.28
CA HIS A 88 18.80 22.13 -18.31
C HIS A 88 19.67 23.25 -17.73
N ALA A 89 20.91 22.89 -17.43
CA ALA A 89 21.97 23.80 -17.00
C ALA A 89 22.37 24.73 -18.16
#